data_AF-A0A960MFU1-F1
#
_entry.id   AF-A0A960MFU1-F1
#
_cell.length_a   1.000
_cell.length_b   1.000
_cell.length_c   1.000
_cell.angle_alpha   90.00
_cell.angle_beta   90.00
_cell.angle_gamma   90.00
#
_symmetry.space_group_name_H-M   'P 1'
#
loop_
_entity.id
_entity.type
_entity.pdbx_description
1 polymer ?
#
loop_
_entity_poly.entity_id
_entity_poly.type
_entity_poly.pdbx_seq_one_letter_code
_entity_poly.pdbx_strand_id
1 'polypeptide(L)'
;MSPMMKALFPRVVRPVTGLAVLASFAPGVLTAQNASAPQAPASAVESGPKPEPTLPDLIDALPQESLQEAFRLLREDYIKRDTLSFLELNRSALQGLLERLEFGATLLTRESREARDSPFLFHSEKLSKTLGYVRFGRFRKEEVTELDKALVRFGDEPDLRTLILDLRSPQRQADFDIAASILSRFRPEGELLFKIRRPRDERPQLFLAKTARKQWDGPVIVLIDRETGNVGEIIAAVLKNRDGSLLVGEPTIGMTV
;
A
#
# COMPACT_ATOMS: atom_id res chain seq x y z
N MET A 1 -68.26 9.40 -24.49
CA MET A 1 -68.14 10.86 -24.21
C MET A 1 -66.67 11.25 -24.36
N SER A 2 -66.30 11.74 -25.54
CA SER A 2 -65.19 12.71 -25.72
C SER A 2 -65.85 14.12 -25.64
N PRO A 3 -65.16 15.28 -25.50
CA PRO A 3 -63.84 15.58 -26.09
C PRO A 3 -62.91 16.60 -25.37
N MET A 4 -61.73 16.83 -25.98
CA MET A 4 -61.01 18.13 -26.20
C MET A 4 -60.65 19.03 -25.00
N MET A 5 -59.42 19.55 -24.84
CA MET A 5 -58.69 20.55 -25.64
C MET A 5 -57.18 20.45 -25.31
N LYS A 6 -56.19 20.45 -26.21
CA LYS A 6 -55.70 21.45 -27.21
C LYS A 6 -55.25 22.80 -26.63
N ALA A 7 -53.93 23.07 -26.63
CA ALA A 7 -53.26 24.24 -27.25
C ALA A 7 -51.72 24.10 -27.06
N LEU A 8 -50.86 24.00 -28.08
CA LEU A 8 -50.41 24.94 -29.13
C LEU A 8 -49.43 26.04 -28.64
N PHE A 9 -48.11 25.84 -28.88
CA PHE A 9 -47.06 26.68 -29.53
C PHE A 9 -47.21 28.24 -29.59
N PRO A 10 -46.20 29.07 -30.05
CA PRO A 10 -44.73 28.94 -30.25
C PRO A 10 -43.89 30.22 -29.91
N ARG A 11 -42.56 30.18 -30.21
CA ARG A 11 -41.65 31.22 -30.81
C ARG A 11 -41.44 32.60 -30.15
N VAL A 12 -40.17 33.07 -30.21
CA VAL A 12 -39.62 34.36 -30.75
C VAL A 12 -38.11 34.35 -30.44
N VAL A 13 -37.16 34.22 -31.40
CA VAL A 13 -36.60 35.15 -32.42
C VAL A 13 -35.76 36.31 -31.83
N ARG A 14 -34.50 36.38 -32.34
CA ARG A 14 -33.38 37.38 -32.33
C ARG A 14 -33.81 38.85 -32.56
N PRO A 15 -32.94 39.85 -32.93
CA PRO A 15 -31.47 40.13 -32.79
C PRO A 15 -31.22 41.50 -32.07
N VAL A 16 -30.05 42.14 -32.04
CA VAL A 16 -29.58 43.28 -32.92
C VAL A 16 -28.28 43.83 -32.27
N THR A 17 -27.11 43.89 -32.91
CA THR A 17 -26.53 44.90 -33.86
C THR A 17 -26.20 46.29 -33.27
N GLY A 18 -25.03 46.85 -33.63
CA GLY A 18 -24.67 48.28 -33.52
C GLY A 18 -23.20 48.49 -33.12
N LEU A 19 -22.22 48.79 -33.99
CA LEU A 19 -22.04 49.96 -34.88
C LEU A 19 -21.95 51.26 -34.05
N ALA A 20 -21.01 52.20 -34.17
CA ALA A 20 -19.74 52.42 -34.88
C ALA A 20 -19.13 53.74 -34.31
N VAL A 21 -18.09 54.26 -34.99
CA VAL A 21 -17.67 55.68 -35.07
C VAL A 21 -16.61 56.11 -34.05
N LEU A 22 -15.31 56.16 -34.40
CA LEU A 22 -14.55 57.21 -35.12
C LEU A 22 -14.55 58.59 -34.45
N ALA A 23 -13.40 59.00 -33.90
CA ALA A 23 -12.92 60.38 -33.96
C ALA A 23 -11.42 60.47 -33.68
N SER A 24 -10.64 60.80 -34.72
CA SER A 24 -9.32 61.41 -34.64
C SER A 24 -9.42 62.84 -34.07
N PHE A 25 -8.37 63.33 -33.42
CA PHE A 25 -7.53 64.47 -33.85
C PHE A 25 -6.50 64.84 -32.74
N ALA A 26 -5.29 65.20 -33.20
CA ALA A 26 -4.03 65.43 -32.48
C ALA A 26 -3.96 66.82 -31.77
N PRO A 27 -2.80 67.45 -31.51
CA PRO A 27 -1.50 67.02 -30.95
C PRO A 27 -1.10 67.87 -29.71
N GLY A 28 -0.01 67.51 -29.00
CA GLY A 28 0.59 68.39 -27.98
C GLY A 28 1.93 67.86 -27.46
N VAL A 29 3.02 68.47 -27.92
CA VAL A 29 4.41 68.16 -27.55
C VAL A 29 4.84 69.05 -26.38
N LEU A 30 5.45 68.48 -25.34
CA LEU A 30 6.64 69.09 -24.69
C LEU A 30 7.43 68.07 -23.84
N THR A 31 8.51 67.59 -24.46
CA THR A 31 9.86 67.28 -23.92
C THR A 31 10.05 66.90 -22.45
N ALA A 32 10.59 65.69 -22.25
CA ALA A 32 11.87 65.49 -21.55
C ALA A 32 12.57 64.23 -22.08
N GLN A 33 13.56 64.42 -22.95
CA GLN A 33 14.71 63.51 -23.12
C GLN A 33 15.54 63.60 -21.82
N ASN A 34 16.31 62.62 -21.33
CA ASN A 34 17.14 61.64 -22.02
C ASN A 34 17.68 60.63 -20.98
N ALA A 35 18.15 59.46 -21.48
CA ALA A 35 19.14 58.53 -20.93
C ALA A 35 18.65 57.12 -20.56
N SER A 36 18.78 56.23 -21.56
CA SER A 36 18.70 54.77 -21.47
C SER A 36 19.99 54.17 -20.88
N ALA A 37 19.86 53.13 -20.04
CA ALA A 37 20.93 52.21 -19.65
C ALA A 37 20.76 50.85 -20.36
N PRO A 38 21.83 50.04 -20.54
CA PRO A 38 21.88 48.95 -21.53
C PRO A 38 21.20 47.65 -21.07
N GLN A 39 20.66 46.90 -22.05
CA GLN A 39 20.10 45.55 -21.91
C GLN A 39 21.16 44.52 -21.50
N ALA A 40 20.83 43.68 -20.51
CA ALA A 40 21.58 42.47 -20.17
C ALA A 40 21.27 41.33 -21.17
N PRO A 41 22.25 40.48 -21.53
CA PRO A 41 22.05 39.37 -22.45
C PRO A 41 21.29 38.21 -21.80
N ALA A 42 20.55 37.48 -22.65
CA ALA A 42 19.73 36.32 -22.32
C ALA A 42 20.52 35.21 -21.61
N SER A 43 20.02 34.76 -20.46
CA SER A 43 20.54 33.59 -19.75
C SER A 43 20.35 32.32 -20.57
N ALA A 44 21.47 31.60 -20.73
CA ALA A 44 21.53 30.24 -21.21
C ALA A 44 20.66 29.31 -20.36
N VAL A 45 20.07 28.31 -21.01
CA VAL A 45 19.38 27.19 -20.38
C VAL A 45 20.41 26.37 -19.59
N GLU A 46 20.51 26.64 -18.28
CA GLU A 46 21.19 25.74 -17.34
C GLU A 46 20.31 24.49 -17.14
N SER A 47 20.80 23.36 -17.63
CA SER A 47 20.35 22.04 -17.20
C SER A 47 20.48 21.95 -15.67
N GLY A 48 19.35 21.81 -14.97
CA GLY A 48 19.35 21.65 -13.52
C GLY A 48 20.24 20.50 -13.05
N PRO A 49 20.79 20.57 -11.82
CA PRO A 49 21.73 19.57 -11.33
C PRO A 49 21.06 18.20 -11.30
N LYS A 50 21.67 17.23 -12.00
CA LYS A 50 21.30 15.81 -11.91
C LYS A 50 21.43 15.39 -10.44
N PRO A 51 20.46 14.68 -9.85
CA PRO A 51 20.55 14.26 -8.46
C PRO A 51 21.86 13.49 -8.23
N GLU A 52 22.60 13.85 -7.19
CA GLU A 52 23.82 13.14 -6.83
C GLU A 52 23.49 11.68 -6.50
N PRO A 53 24.28 10.71 -7.01
CA PRO A 53 24.03 9.30 -6.75
C PRO A 53 24.18 9.00 -5.25
N THR A 54 23.27 8.21 -4.70
CA THR A 54 23.35 7.78 -3.31
C THR A 54 24.48 6.76 -3.13
N LEU A 55 24.93 6.55 -1.89
CA LEU A 55 25.97 5.55 -1.61
C LEU A 55 25.59 4.14 -2.12
N PRO A 56 24.34 3.66 -1.97
CA PRO A 56 23.90 2.42 -2.61
C PRO A 56 24.05 2.42 -4.14
N ASP A 57 23.66 3.51 -4.82
CA ASP A 57 23.77 3.62 -6.29
C ASP A 57 25.24 3.55 -6.75
N LEU A 58 26.13 4.15 -5.97
CA LEU A 58 27.57 4.11 -6.23
C LEU A 58 28.16 2.71 -6.04
N ILE A 59 27.70 1.96 -5.04
CA ILE A 59 28.15 0.59 -4.77
C ILE A 59 27.62 -0.39 -5.84
N ASP A 60 26.35 -0.28 -6.22
CA ASP A 60 25.71 -1.15 -7.21
C ASP A 60 26.31 -0.96 -8.63
N ALA A 61 26.90 0.19 -8.91
CA ALA A 61 27.58 0.48 -10.16
C ALA A 61 29.00 -0.14 -10.26
N LEU A 62 29.57 -0.66 -9.17
CA LEU A 62 30.92 -1.21 -9.16
C LEU A 62 30.95 -2.64 -9.75
N PRO A 63 31.91 -2.96 -10.63
CA PRO A 63 32.20 -4.33 -11.02
C PRO A 63 32.58 -5.21 -9.82
N GLN A 64 32.26 -6.50 -9.88
CA GLN A 64 32.54 -7.45 -8.80
C GLN A 64 34.03 -7.49 -8.41
N GLU A 65 34.93 -7.38 -9.39
CA GLU A 65 36.38 -7.33 -9.18
C GLU A 65 36.81 -6.08 -8.38
N SER A 66 36.29 -4.92 -8.74
CA SER A 66 36.57 -3.64 -8.07
C SER A 66 36.04 -3.64 -6.65
N LEU A 67 34.88 -4.27 -6.43
CA LEU A 67 34.30 -4.42 -5.10
C LEU A 67 35.16 -5.34 -4.23
N GLN A 68 35.61 -6.49 -4.77
CA GLN A 68 36.50 -7.41 -4.06
C GLN A 68 37.85 -6.76 -3.70
N GLU A 69 38.43 -5.99 -4.62
CA GLU A 69 39.68 -5.27 -4.39
C GLU A 69 39.49 -4.14 -3.38
N ALA A 70 38.39 -3.39 -3.45
CA ALA A 70 38.04 -2.39 -2.44
C ALA A 70 37.92 -3.02 -1.04
N PHE A 71 37.26 -4.17 -0.91
CA PHE A 71 37.20 -4.91 0.36
C PHE A 71 38.58 -5.37 0.84
N ARG A 72 39.46 -5.82 -0.06
CA ARG A 72 40.84 -6.22 0.27
C ARG A 72 41.64 -5.04 0.81
N LEU A 73 41.62 -3.91 0.12
CA LEU A 73 42.32 -2.68 0.50
C LEU A 73 41.77 -2.10 1.81
N LEU A 74 40.45 -2.06 1.98
CA LEU A 74 39.81 -1.62 3.24
C LEU A 74 40.18 -2.52 4.42
N ARG A 75 40.48 -3.80 4.20
CA ARG A 75 40.94 -4.69 5.28
C ARG A 75 42.42 -4.51 5.60
N GLU A 76 43.26 -4.35 4.58
CA GLU A 76 44.72 -4.30 4.73
C GLU A 76 45.21 -2.92 5.16
N ASP A 77 44.65 -1.85 4.61
CA ASP A 77 45.21 -0.50 4.73
C ASP A 77 44.40 0.43 5.63
N TYR A 78 43.23 -0.01 6.10
CA TYR A 78 42.43 0.80 6.99
C TYR A 78 43.03 0.86 8.39
N ILE A 79 43.09 2.09 8.92
CA ILE A 79 43.80 2.45 10.16
C ILE A 79 43.26 1.69 11.39
N LYS A 80 42.05 1.12 11.31
CA LYS A 80 41.40 0.31 12.36
C LYS A 80 41.13 -1.12 11.90
N ARG A 81 42.18 -1.89 11.63
CA ARG A 81 42.12 -3.28 11.14
C ARG A 81 41.30 -4.23 12.02
N ASP A 82 41.24 -3.95 13.31
CA ASP A 82 40.44 -4.66 14.32
C ASP A 82 38.93 -4.45 14.14
N THR A 83 38.51 -3.30 13.60
CA THR A 83 37.09 -2.98 13.37
C THR A 83 36.49 -3.61 12.11
N LEU A 84 37.34 -4.00 11.13
CA LEU A 84 36.95 -4.73 9.92
C LEU A 84 37.40 -6.19 9.97
N SER A 85 37.27 -6.82 11.14
CA SER A 85 37.53 -8.25 11.29
C SER A 85 36.59 -9.08 10.41
N PHE A 86 36.99 -10.31 10.05
CA PHE A 86 36.12 -11.23 9.29
C PHE A 86 34.77 -11.47 9.99
N LEU A 87 34.76 -11.46 11.32
CA LEU A 87 33.55 -11.60 12.12
C LEU A 87 32.62 -10.39 11.96
N GLU A 88 33.15 -9.18 12.06
CA GLU A 88 32.36 -7.95 11.87
C GLU A 88 31.86 -7.80 10.44
N LEU A 89 32.70 -8.12 9.45
CA LEU A 89 32.30 -8.13 8.04
C LEU A 89 31.12 -9.07 7.79
N ASN A 90 31.19 -10.31 8.29
CA ASN A 90 30.10 -11.28 8.12
C ASN A 90 28.82 -10.84 8.83
N ARG A 91 28.94 -10.21 10.01
CA ARG A 91 27.79 -9.66 10.74
C ARG A 91 27.13 -8.53 9.96
N SER A 92 27.89 -7.56 9.47
CA SER A 92 27.37 -6.45 8.68
C SER A 92 26.81 -6.91 7.34
N ALA A 93 27.43 -7.89 6.68
CA ALA A 93 26.91 -8.49 5.45
C ALA A 93 25.57 -9.19 5.69
N LEU A 94 25.44 -9.98 6.76
CA LEU A 94 24.17 -10.61 7.13
C LEU A 94 23.11 -9.57 7.50
N GLN A 95 23.48 -8.53 8.25
CA GLN A 95 22.57 -7.45 8.61
C GLN A 95 22.05 -6.73 7.36
N GLY A 96 22.94 -6.31 6.44
CA GLY A 96 22.54 -5.65 5.20
C GLY A 96 21.70 -6.55 4.29
N LEU A 97 21.97 -7.86 4.25
CA LEU A 97 21.12 -8.83 3.54
C LEU A 97 19.72 -8.91 4.16
N LEU A 98 19.61 -8.94 5.48
CA LEU A 98 18.31 -8.98 6.17
C LEU A 98 17.54 -7.67 6.00
N GLU A 99 18.21 -6.52 6.04
CA GLU A 99 17.62 -5.21 5.75
C GLU A 99 17.08 -5.15 4.31
N ARG A 100 17.86 -5.62 3.32
CA ARG A 100 17.44 -5.63 1.92
C ARG A 100 16.34 -6.66 1.61
N LEU A 101 16.28 -7.76 2.36
CA LEU A 101 15.21 -8.75 2.21
C LEU A 101 13.91 -8.31 2.86
N GLU A 102 13.92 -7.25 3.69
CA GLU A 102 12.79 -6.68 4.46
C GLU A 102 11.89 -7.72 5.15
N PHE A 103 11.00 -8.36 4.38
CA PHE A 103 10.04 -9.37 4.85
C PHE A 103 10.34 -10.80 4.37
N GLY A 104 11.20 -10.97 3.36
CA GLY A 104 11.49 -12.26 2.73
C GLY A 104 12.32 -13.20 3.60
N ALA A 105 13.07 -12.66 4.55
CA ALA A 105 13.84 -13.44 5.51
C ALA A 105 13.92 -12.73 6.86
N THR A 106 13.67 -13.46 7.95
CA THR A 106 13.88 -12.97 9.32
C THR A 106 14.57 -14.02 10.15
N LEU A 107 15.37 -13.58 11.13
CA LEU A 107 15.99 -14.48 12.11
C LEU A 107 14.98 -14.78 13.20
N LEU A 108 14.35 -15.96 13.11
CA LEU A 108 13.53 -16.49 14.19
C LEU A 108 14.44 -17.07 15.28
N THR A 109 14.63 -16.30 16.36
CA THR A 109 15.32 -16.77 17.57
C THR A 109 14.49 -17.85 18.27
N ARG A 110 15.14 -18.65 19.11
CA ARG A 110 14.42 -19.62 19.94
C ARG A 110 13.37 -18.93 20.82
N GLU A 111 13.74 -17.79 21.39
CA GLU A 111 12.83 -16.96 22.18
C GLU A 111 11.65 -16.44 21.35
N SER A 112 11.86 -15.96 20.12
CA SER A 112 10.76 -15.48 19.28
C SER A 112 9.81 -16.62 18.87
N ARG A 113 10.33 -17.84 18.65
CA ARG A 113 9.50 -19.03 18.40
C ARG A 113 8.74 -19.48 19.64
N GLU A 114 9.37 -19.43 20.81
CA GLU A 114 8.77 -19.84 22.09
C GLU A 114 7.72 -18.82 22.58
N ALA A 115 7.97 -17.52 22.32
CA ALA A 115 7.01 -16.45 22.58
C ALA A 115 5.69 -16.71 21.84
N ARG A 116 5.71 -17.35 20.66
CA ARG A 116 4.56 -17.62 19.76
C ARG A 116 3.65 -16.41 19.50
N ASP A 117 4.14 -15.21 19.79
CA ASP A 117 3.60 -13.96 19.30
C ASP A 117 4.41 -13.62 18.06
N SER A 118 3.71 -13.36 16.96
CA SER A 118 4.35 -13.00 15.71
C SER A 118 5.29 -11.78 15.89
N PRO A 119 6.58 -11.88 15.49
CA PRO A 119 7.46 -10.73 15.45
C PRO A 119 7.13 -9.79 14.28
N PHE A 120 6.26 -10.22 13.37
CA PHE A 120 5.89 -9.46 12.18
C PHE A 120 4.99 -8.29 12.57
N LEU A 121 5.19 -7.17 11.87
CA LEU A 121 4.26 -6.04 11.87
C LEU A 121 3.29 -6.19 10.71
N PHE A 122 2.19 -5.45 10.77
CA PHE A 122 1.32 -5.31 9.61
C PHE A 122 2.11 -4.71 8.44
N HIS A 123 2.04 -5.38 7.28
CA HIS A 123 2.65 -4.91 6.04
C HIS A 123 1.61 -4.88 4.93
N SER A 124 1.70 -3.87 4.07
CA SER A 124 0.88 -3.80 2.87
C SER A 124 1.64 -3.13 1.73
N GLU A 125 1.56 -3.72 0.55
CA GLU A 125 2.32 -3.29 -0.62
C GLU A 125 1.60 -3.66 -1.92
N LYS A 126 1.84 -2.88 -2.98
CA LYS A 126 1.45 -3.23 -4.34
C LYS A 126 2.60 -4.03 -5.00
N LEU A 127 2.41 -5.32 -5.18
CA LEU A 127 3.42 -6.19 -5.80
C LEU A 127 3.46 -6.04 -7.33
N SER A 128 2.34 -5.64 -7.94
CA SER A 128 2.27 -5.32 -9.36
C SER A 128 1.08 -4.40 -9.64
N LYS A 129 0.92 -3.94 -10.88
CA LYS A 129 -0.24 -3.12 -11.29
C LYS A 129 -1.60 -3.76 -10.95
N THR A 130 -1.68 -5.09 -10.88
CA THR A 130 -2.94 -5.82 -10.69
C THR A 130 -3.08 -6.48 -9.32
N LEU A 131 -2.03 -6.46 -8.50
CA LEU A 131 -1.90 -7.29 -7.30
C LEU A 131 -1.47 -6.48 -6.07
N GLY A 132 -2.37 -6.41 -5.09
CA GLY A 132 -2.07 -5.93 -3.75
C GLY A 132 -1.68 -7.09 -2.82
N TYR A 133 -0.90 -6.79 -1.79
CA TYR A 133 -0.47 -7.73 -0.77
C TYR A 133 -0.70 -7.12 0.61
N VAL A 134 -1.22 -7.92 1.53
CA VAL A 134 -1.38 -7.59 2.94
C VAL A 134 -0.92 -8.78 3.78
N ARG A 135 -0.10 -8.51 4.79
CA ARG A 135 0.32 -9.48 5.80
C ARG A 135 -0.03 -8.95 7.18
N PHE A 136 -0.68 -9.80 7.98
CA PHE A 136 -0.94 -9.46 9.38
C PHE A 136 0.27 -9.76 10.25
N GLY A 137 0.50 -8.87 11.19
CA GLY A 137 1.50 -9.04 12.23
C GLY A 137 0.91 -9.85 13.36
N ARG A 138 0.07 -9.23 14.18
CA ARG A 138 -0.48 -9.78 15.42
C ARG A 138 -2.00 -9.79 15.50
N PHE A 139 -2.70 -9.49 14.41
CA PHE A 139 -4.17 -9.40 14.37
C PHE A 139 -4.72 -8.56 15.53
N ARG A 140 -4.23 -7.32 15.63
CA ARG A 140 -4.68 -6.35 16.65
C ARG A 140 -5.63 -5.33 16.05
N LYS A 141 -6.34 -4.57 16.89
CA LYS A 141 -7.26 -3.51 16.44
C LYS A 141 -6.58 -2.47 15.56
N GLU A 142 -5.32 -2.16 15.86
CA GLU A 142 -4.51 -1.22 15.07
C GLU A 142 -4.29 -1.74 13.66
N GLU A 143 -4.06 -3.05 13.49
CA GLU A 143 -3.88 -3.68 12.17
C GLU A 143 -5.16 -3.72 11.34
N VAL A 144 -6.33 -3.74 11.98
CA VAL A 144 -7.60 -3.57 11.26
C VAL A 144 -7.69 -2.16 10.67
N THR A 145 -7.22 -1.16 11.41
CA THR A 145 -7.17 0.23 10.91
C THR A 145 -6.18 0.35 9.75
N GLU A 146 -5.03 -0.31 9.83
CA GLU A 146 -4.06 -0.34 8.74
C GLU A 146 -4.56 -1.11 7.51
N LEU A 147 -5.33 -2.19 7.71
CA LEU A 147 -6.04 -2.88 6.64
C LEU A 147 -7.00 -1.94 5.91
N ASP A 148 -7.81 -1.16 6.65
CA ASP A 148 -8.75 -0.21 6.04
C ASP A 148 -8.00 0.79 5.15
N LYS A 149 -6.88 1.34 5.65
CA LYS A 149 -6.02 2.25 4.87
C LYS A 149 -5.43 1.56 3.63
N ALA A 150 -4.97 0.32 3.76
CA ALA A 150 -4.43 -0.44 2.64
C ALA A 150 -5.50 -0.70 1.56
N LEU A 151 -6.70 -1.12 1.96
CA LEU A 151 -7.80 -1.39 1.04
C LEU A 151 -8.31 -0.12 0.34
N VAL A 152 -8.34 1.02 1.03
CA VAL A 152 -8.65 2.32 0.39
C VAL A 152 -7.59 2.66 -0.67
N ARG A 153 -6.30 2.60 -0.32
CA ARG A 153 -5.20 2.87 -1.27
C ARG A 153 -5.26 1.93 -2.47
N PHE A 154 -5.61 0.67 -2.27
CA PHE A 154 -5.75 -0.30 -3.36
C PHE A 154 -7.01 -0.04 -4.21
N GLY A 155 -8.10 0.44 -3.59
CA GLY A 155 -9.32 0.82 -4.30
C GLY A 155 -9.17 2.06 -5.17
N ASP A 156 -8.23 2.95 -4.84
CA ASP A 156 -7.88 4.13 -5.64
C ASP A 156 -7.06 3.77 -6.90
N GLU A 157 -6.58 2.52 -7.01
CA GLU A 157 -5.77 2.03 -8.13
C GLU A 157 -6.67 1.28 -9.14
N PRO A 158 -6.91 1.81 -10.35
CA PRO A 158 -7.92 1.29 -11.28
C PRO A 158 -7.62 -0.12 -11.83
N ASP A 159 -6.34 -0.50 -11.86
CA ASP A 159 -5.88 -1.80 -12.39
C ASP A 159 -5.73 -2.87 -11.31
N LEU A 160 -5.73 -2.49 -10.02
CA LEU A 160 -5.50 -3.40 -8.91
C LEU A 160 -6.79 -4.17 -8.60
N ARG A 161 -6.79 -5.46 -8.95
CA ARG A 161 -8.01 -6.30 -8.92
C ARG A 161 -7.91 -7.49 -7.99
N THR A 162 -6.69 -7.92 -7.65
CA THR A 162 -6.45 -9.12 -6.84
C THR A 162 -5.70 -8.75 -5.56
N LEU A 163 -6.09 -9.37 -4.45
CA LEU A 163 -5.43 -9.22 -3.16
C LEU A 163 -4.81 -10.54 -2.71
N ILE A 164 -3.55 -10.51 -2.29
CA ILE A 164 -2.96 -11.58 -1.49
C ILE A 164 -3.13 -11.20 -0.02
N LEU A 165 -3.76 -12.10 0.74
CA LEU A 165 -3.91 -12.02 2.18
C LEU A 165 -3.01 -13.08 2.83
N ASP A 166 -1.89 -12.65 3.39
CA ASP A 166 -0.94 -13.52 4.05
C ASP A 166 -1.29 -13.69 5.54
N LEU A 167 -1.75 -14.90 5.89
CA LEU A 167 -2.13 -15.31 7.24
C LEU A 167 -1.06 -16.18 7.91
N ARG A 168 0.15 -16.28 7.33
CA ARG A 168 1.30 -17.01 7.87
C ARG A 168 1.96 -16.25 9.02
N SER A 169 1.16 -16.05 10.06
CA SER A 169 1.54 -15.36 11.28
C SER A 169 1.04 -16.17 12.49
N PRO A 170 1.94 -16.55 13.41
CA PRO A 170 1.56 -17.28 14.60
C PRO A 170 0.77 -16.38 15.54
N GLN A 171 -0.42 -16.85 15.94
CA GLN A 171 -1.28 -16.19 16.94
C GLN A 171 -1.61 -17.13 18.08
N ARG A 172 -1.39 -16.69 19.32
CA ARG A 172 -1.71 -17.48 20.52
C ARG A 172 -3.18 -17.45 20.91
N GLN A 173 -3.85 -16.33 20.69
CA GLN A 173 -5.20 -16.10 21.20
C GLN A 173 -6.19 -16.02 20.05
N ALA A 174 -7.34 -16.67 20.23
CA ALA A 174 -8.48 -16.47 19.37
C ALA A 174 -9.22 -15.20 19.81
N ASP A 175 -8.99 -14.10 19.10
CA ASP A 175 -9.84 -12.91 19.18
C ASP A 175 -10.89 -12.98 18.06
N PHE A 176 -12.06 -13.52 18.41
CA PHE A 176 -13.17 -13.69 17.49
C PHE A 176 -13.73 -12.35 16.98
N ASP A 177 -13.68 -11.29 17.80
CA ASP A 177 -14.15 -9.97 17.38
C ASP A 177 -13.21 -9.37 16.34
N ILE A 178 -11.90 -9.55 16.48
CA ILE A 178 -10.93 -9.16 15.43
C ILE A 178 -11.16 -9.96 14.16
N ALA A 179 -11.32 -11.29 14.25
CA ALA A 179 -11.58 -12.12 13.07
C ALA A 179 -12.83 -11.63 12.32
N ALA A 180 -13.92 -11.38 13.04
CA ALA A 180 -15.15 -10.84 12.48
C ALA A 180 -14.97 -9.44 11.88
N SER A 181 -14.20 -8.58 12.55
CA SER A 181 -13.92 -7.22 12.08
C SER A 181 -13.15 -7.22 10.75
N ILE A 182 -12.11 -8.06 10.63
CA ILE A 182 -11.34 -8.24 9.38
C ILE A 182 -12.25 -8.81 8.28
N LEU A 183 -12.97 -9.89 8.57
CA LEU A 183 -13.86 -10.56 7.61
C LEU A 183 -14.99 -9.66 7.10
N SER A 184 -15.44 -8.69 7.89
CA SER A 184 -16.45 -7.71 7.49
C SER A 184 -16.02 -6.84 6.30
N ARG A 185 -14.72 -6.79 5.97
CA ARG A 185 -14.22 -6.10 4.76
C ARG A 185 -14.41 -6.90 3.49
N PHE A 186 -14.61 -8.20 3.61
CA PHE A 186 -14.67 -9.17 2.51
C PHE A 186 -16.06 -9.79 2.32
N ARG A 187 -16.99 -9.56 3.26
CA ARG A 187 -18.37 -10.07 3.22
C ARG A 187 -19.39 -8.93 3.32
N PRO A 188 -20.56 -9.05 2.69
CA PRO A 188 -21.67 -8.13 2.84
C PRO A 188 -22.11 -7.96 4.30
N GLU A 189 -22.63 -6.78 4.64
CA GLU A 189 -23.21 -6.50 5.96
C GLU A 189 -24.31 -7.51 6.33
N GLY A 190 -24.36 -7.92 7.59
CA GLY A 190 -25.38 -8.82 8.13
C GLY A 190 -25.16 -10.30 7.81
N GLU A 191 -24.19 -10.64 6.96
CA GLU A 191 -23.88 -12.03 6.65
C GLU A 191 -23.27 -12.75 7.86
N LEU A 192 -23.71 -14.00 8.11
CA LEU A 192 -23.12 -14.85 9.14
C LEU A 192 -21.72 -15.29 8.74
N LEU A 193 -20.71 -14.82 9.49
CA LEU A 193 -19.31 -15.17 9.26
C LEU A 193 -18.99 -16.52 9.87
N PHE A 194 -19.22 -16.66 11.17
CA PHE A 194 -18.99 -17.90 11.91
C PHE A 194 -19.79 -17.89 13.23
N LYS A 195 -19.78 -19.02 13.91
CA LYS A 195 -20.43 -19.20 15.22
C LYS A 195 -19.50 -19.90 16.18
N ILE A 196 -19.53 -19.49 17.45
CA ILE A 196 -18.76 -20.11 18.52
C ILE A 196 -19.72 -20.73 19.51
N ARG A 197 -19.50 -22.00 19.84
CA ARG A 197 -20.29 -22.70 20.87
C ARG A 197 -19.34 -23.19 21.96
N ARG A 198 -19.40 -22.57 23.14
CA ARG A 198 -18.67 -23.10 24.30
C ARG A 198 -19.50 -24.23 24.92
N PRO A 199 -18.87 -25.19 25.63
CA PRO A 199 -19.58 -26.33 26.20
C PRO A 199 -20.74 -25.98 27.15
N ARG A 200 -20.70 -24.79 27.76
CA ARG A 200 -21.70 -24.32 28.73
C ARG A 200 -22.78 -23.42 28.11
N ASP A 201 -22.67 -23.08 26.83
CA ASP A 201 -23.60 -22.18 26.18
C ASP A 201 -24.77 -22.97 25.58
N GLU A 202 -26.01 -22.61 25.96
CA GLU A 202 -27.23 -23.20 25.38
C GLU A 202 -27.37 -22.85 23.89
N ARG A 203 -26.87 -21.69 23.48
CA ARG A 203 -26.91 -21.21 22.09
C ARG A 203 -25.53 -20.74 21.66
N PRO A 204 -25.14 -20.97 20.40
CA PRO A 204 -23.88 -20.46 19.88
C PRO A 204 -23.93 -18.93 19.80
N GLN A 205 -22.81 -18.29 20.11
CA GLN A 205 -22.58 -16.89 19.79
C GLN A 205 -22.39 -16.75 18.28
N LEU A 206 -23.13 -15.85 17.66
CA LEU A 206 -23.06 -15.58 16.22
C LEU A 206 -22.20 -14.34 15.97
N PHE A 207 -21.32 -14.44 14.97
CA PHE A 207 -20.52 -13.32 14.50
C PHE A 207 -20.98 -12.97 13.09
N LEU A 208 -21.60 -11.79 12.95
CA LEU A 208 -22.07 -11.26 11.67
C LEU A 208 -21.10 -10.21 11.15
N ALA A 209 -21.08 -10.01 9.83
CA ALA A 209 -20.38 -8.90 9.23
C ALA A 209 -21.04 -7.57 9.62
N LYS A 210 -20.27 -6.64 10.18
CA LYS A 210 -20.78 -5.38 10.78
C LYS A 210 -20.44 -4.12 9.96
N THR A 211 -19.65 -4.24 8.90
CA THR A 211 -19.23 -3.07 8.11
C THR A 211 -20.31 -2.71 7.10
N ALA A 212 -20.75 -1.44 7.13
CA ALA A 212 -21.82 -0.92 6.26
C ALA A 212 -21.56 -1.09 4.75
N ARG A 213 -20.29 -1.20 4.36
CA ARG A 213 -19.90 -1.54 2.99
C ARG A 213 -18.70 -2.48 3.00
N LYS A 214 -18.80 -3.55 2.23
CA LYS A 214 -17.66 -4.41 1.88
C LYS A 214 -16.59 -3.56 1.19
N GLN A 215 -15.36 -3.65 1.67
CA GLN A 215 -14.23 -2.84 1.17
C GLN A 215 -13.46 -3.52 0.04
N TRP A 216 -13.58 -4.85 -0.12
CA TRP A 216 -12.87 -5.59 -1.15
C TRP A 216 -13.74 -6.64 -1.86
N ASP A 217 -14.13 -6.36 -3.10
CA ASP A 217 -14.94 -7.25 -3.94
C ASP A 217 -14.13 -8.17 -4.86
N GLY A 218 -12.87 -7.84 -5.16
CA GLY A 218 -12.04 -8.60 -6.10
C GLY A 218 -11.61 -9.98 -5.60
N PRO A 219 -10.95 -10.79 -6.46
CA PRO A 219 -10.35 -12.05 -6.06
C PRO A 219 -9.38 -11.91 -4.89
N VAL A 220 -9.35 -12.93 -4.03
CA VAL A 220 -8.46 -12.99 -2.85
C VAL A 220 -7.71 -14.32 -2.85
N ILE A 221 -6.39 -14.25 -2.81
CA ILE A 221 -5.52 -15.40 -2.58
C ILE A 221 -5.12 -15.36 -1.11
N VAL A 222 -5.43 -16.41 -0.35
CA VAL A 222 -5.13 -16.51 1.07
C VAL A 222 -3.94 -17.45 1.25
N LEU A 223 -2.85 -16.94 1.82
CA LEU A 223 -1.68 -17.75 2.14
C LEU A 223 -1.77 -18.27 3.57
N ILE A 224 -1.57 -19.58 3.73
CA ILE A 224 -1.61 -20.27 5.01
C ILE A 224 -0.43 -21.25 5.13
N ASP A 225 -0.01 -21.53 6.36
CA ASP A 225 0.96 -22.57 6.65
C ASP A 225 0.68 -23.22 8.02
N ARG A 226 1.61 -24.07 8.48
CA ARG A 226 1.53 -24.76 9.77
C ARG A 226 1.55 -23.83 10.98
N GLU A 227 2.00 -22.58 10.82
CA GLU A 227 2.01 -21.57 11.90
C GLU A 227 0.75 -20.69 11.89
N THR A 228 -0.04 -20.69 10.82
CA THR A 228 -1.37 -20.07 10.80
C THR A 228 -2.26 -20.71 11.86
N GLY A 229 -2.63 -19.95 12.89
CA GLY A 229 -3.43 -20.41 14.02
C GLY A 229 -4.55 -19.44 14.40
N ASN A 230 -5.52 -19.94 15.17
CA ASN A 230 -6.55 -19.14 15.82
C ASN A 230 -7.27 -18.17 14.86
N VAL A 231 -7.05 -16.86 15.01
CA VAL A 231 -7.67 -15.82 14.16
C VAL A 231 -7.41 -16.08 12.67
N GLY A 232 -6.19 -16.47 12.30
CA GLY A 232 -5.84 -16.78 10.91
C GLY A 232 -6.63 -17.98 10.36
N GLU A 233 -6.84 -19.01 11.16
CA GLU A 233 -7.62 -20.20 10.76
C GLU A 233 -9.08 -19.85 10.52
N ILE A 234 -9.69 -19.02 11.39
CA ILE A 234 -11.07 -18.55 11.23
C ILE A 234 -11.20 -17.75 9.93
N ILE A 235 -10.29 -16.80 9.68
CA ILE A 235 -10.32 -15.98 8.47
C ILE A 235 -10.17 -16.86 7.24
N ALA A 236 -9.20 -17.79 7.24
CA ALA A 236 -8.99 -18.73 6.14
C ALA A 236 -10.23 -19.59 5.89
N ALA A 237 -10.85 -20.13 6.93
CA ALA A 237 -12.02 -21.00 6.82
C ALA A 237 -13.24 -20.27 6.26
N VAL A 238 -13.50 -19.03 6.69
CA VAL A 238 -14.60 -18.22 6.16
C VAL A 238 -14.32 -17.80 4.72
N LEU A 239 -13.10 -17.34 4.43
CA LEU A 239 -12.74 -16.91 3.08
C LEU A 239 -12.71 -18.08 2.10
N LYS A 240 -12.34 -19.30 2.51
CA LYS A 240 -12.37 -20.50 1.65
C LYS A 240 -13.72 -20.73 0.97
N ASN A 241 -14.81 -20.32 1.62
CA ASN A 241 -16.17 -20.49 1.11
C ASN A 241 -16.71 -19.24 0.37
N ARG A 242 -15.86 -18.23 0.15
CA ARG A 242 -16.20 -17.02 -0.61
C ARG A 242 -15.89 -17.22 -2.09
N ASP A 243 -16.80 -16.81 -2.96
CA ASP A 243 -16.54 -16.76 -4.40
C ASP A 243 -15.32 -15.89 -4.73
N GLY A 244 -14.49 -16.36 -5.66
CA GLY A 244 -13.24 -15.67 -6.01
C GLY A 244 -12.17 -15.71 -4.91
N SER A 245 -12.23 -16.70 -4.01
CA SER A 245 -11.13 -16.98 -3.07
C SER A 245 -10.32 -18.20 -3.49
N LEU A 246 -9.02 -18.20 -3.17
CA LEU A 246 -8.14 -19.35 -3.31
C LEU A 246 -7.24 -19.46 -2.09
N LEU A 247 -7.25 -20.59 -1.39
CA LEU A 247 -6.30 -20.88 -0.31
C LEU A 247 -5.08 -21.58 -0.89
N VAL A 248 -3.89 -21.14 -0.49
CA VAL A 248 -2.60 -21.68 -0.97
C VAL A 248 -1.66 -21.88 0.22
N GLY A 249 -0.96 -23.02 0.24
CA GLY A 249 0.10 -23.31 1.21
C GLY A 249 -0.06 -24.69 1.86
N GLU A 250 0.15 -24.77 3.17
CA GLU A 250 0.12 -26.02 3.93
C GLU A 250 -1.09 -26.09 4.89
N PRO A 251 -1.49 -27.28 5.37
CA PRO A 251 -2.45 -27.41 6.45
C PRO A 251 -2.05 -26.59 7.69
N THR A 252 -3.03 -25.93 8.31
CA THR A 252 -2.86 -25.09 9.50
C THR A 252 -2.62 -25.91 10.76
N ILE A 253 -2.36 -25.24 11.88
CA ILE A 253 -2.05 -25.88 13.17
C ILE A 253 -3.23 -26.68 13.77
N GLY A 254 -4.47 -26.37 13.40
CA GLY A 254 -5.69 -27.02 13.88
C GLY A 254 -6.07 -26.61 15.31
N MET A 255 -5.91 -25.32 15.67
CA MET A 255 -6.21 -24.84 17.03
C MET A 255 -7.67 -24.42 17.20
N THR A 256 -8.30 -23.90 16.15
CA THR A 256 -9.68 -23.37 16.23
C THR A 256 -10.66 -24.00 15.25
N VAL A 257 -10.21 -24.38 14.04
CA VAL A 257 -11.07 -24.89 12.96
C VAL A 257 -10.69 -26.32 12.58
#